data_AF-A0A4V1BMQ2-F1
#
_entry.id   AF-A0A4V1BMQ2-F1
#
_cell.length_a   1.000
_cell.length_b   1.000
_cell.length_c   1.000
_cell.angle_alpha   90.00
_cell.angle_beta   90.00
_cell.angle_gamma   90.00
#
_symmetry.space_group_name_H-M   'P 1'
#
loop_
_entity.id
_entity.type
_entity.pdbx_description
1 polymer ?
#
loop_
_entity_poly.entity_id
_entity_poly.type
_entity_poly.pdbx_seq_one_letter_code
_entity_poly.pdbx_strand_id
1 'polypeptide(L)'
;MTEQRDFRRLALAVTAAVMSLGVVVATAPTTTASATAETSQSQPRRAKAPDAQAAKARQEAKQAAKAATKAEKAADAATKAVEKALEKAQKMRDRAVKSGTPEARKKNFAAWAAFKSAKKAEKKATKKAEKATRIAEKKQTVAEKKTAQAVDVKSVSIEALPAIHQPGGTPLSADAASNVVTAAVSPRIPYIPVVVEARVGATWKSVAKAQTDASGQVVVPVPQHAAYRAVAKEKASAADTVAYGLDFSDEFTRGELGPGWYHRMQEHSPESNRACSKGDPRAVQVTGATLHLSVLRDPDRTDLCPALRKGVHEGPFSYRLNGHVSTEKSYSFTYGVVAARMKFQQASEGQHSSFWLLPASSSGGGVGPEHQGAEIDVVEYFGTKKNSSGLAQFTYHNDPSGNRVKTGDVLEDVDRFLADKSDTWFDRYHVFSVQWTPNEYIFRIDGKESWRSSVGVSQQRQFIILSLLSSDYAIANAGVEGEAALGTQHTDVDWVRVWR
;
A
#
# COMPACT_ATOMS: atom_id res chain seq x y z
N MET A 1 18.55 -26.13 9.45
CA MET A 1 18.04 -24.85 10.03
C MET A 1 17.42 -23.91 9.00
N THR A 2 17.44 -24.25 7.71
CA THR A 2 16.82 -23.47 6.61
C THR A 2 15.35 -23.87 6.35
N GLU A 3 14.96 -25.14 6.54
CA GLU A 3 13.58 -25.61 6.37
C GLU A 3 12.59 -25.12 7.45
N GLN A 4 13.07 -24.74 8.64
CA GLN A 4 12.20 -24.37 9.77
C GLN A 4 11.65 -22.94 9.67
N ARG A 5 12.22 -22.11 8.80
CA ARG A 5 11.80 -20.71 8.57
C ARG A 5 10.66 -20.59 7.55
N ASP A 6 10.52 -21.54 6.62
CA ASP A 6 9.42 -21.54 5.63
C ASP A 6 8.06 -21.94 6.23
N PHE A 7 8.06 -22.77 7.28
CA PHE A 7 6.82 -23.20 7.96
C PHE A 7 6.13 -22.07 8.74
N ARG A 8 6.87 -21.09 9.28
CA ARG A 8 6.26 -19.93 9.97
C ARG A 8 5.59 -18.95 9.01
N ARG A 9 6.03 -18.89 7.74
CA ARG A 9 5.41 -18.02 6.71
C ARG A 9 4.06 -18.54 6.26
N LEU A 10 3.91 -19.86 6.17
CA LEU A 10 2.62 -20.48 5.82
C LEU A 10 1.58 -20.29 6.94
N ALA A 11 2.01 -20.34 8.21
CA ALA A 11 1.13 -20.13 9.36
C ALA A 11 0.68 -18.66 9.52
N LEU A 12 1.51 -17.67 9.16
CA LEU A 12 1.11 -16.26 9.16
C LEU A 12 0.15 -15.92 8.01
N ALA A 13 0.36 -16.48 6.80
CA ALA A 13 -0.55 -16.29 5.67
C ALA A 13 -1.97 -16.85 5.92
N VAL A 14 -2.06 -17.92 6.71
CA VAL A 14 -3.33 -18.56 7.10
C VAL A 14 -4.09 -17.76 8.18
N THR A 15 -3.40 -17.00 9.03
CA THR A 15 -4.04 -16.21 10.08
C THR A 15 -4.66 -14.91 9.54
N ALA A 16 -4.08 -14.32 8.49
CA ALA A 16 -4.60 -13.12 7.83
C ALA A 16 -5.94 -13.37 7.10
N ALA A 17 -6.15 -14.57 6.55
CA ALA A 17 -7.40 -14.94 5.90
C ALA A 17 -8.60 -15.08 6.88
N VAL A 18 -8.32 -15.32 8.17
CA VAL A 18 -9.36 -15.53 9.21
C VAL A 18 -9.83 -14.21 9.84
N MET A 19 -9.02 -13.15 9.85
CA MET A 19 -9.43 -11.85 10.41
C MET A 19 -10.37 -11.02 9.50
N SER A 20 -10.58 -11.44 8.25
CA SER A 20 -11.51 -10.76 7.32
C SER A 20 -12.99 -11.12 7.52
N LEU A 21 -13.30 -11.95 8.52
CA LEU A 21 -14.67 -12.31 8.92
C LEU A 21 -15.05 -11.58 10.22
N GLY A 22 -15.28 -10.27 10.12
CA GLY A 22 -15.87 -9.47 11.18
C GLY A 22 -17.27 -9.99 11.52
N VAL A 23 -17.38 -10.75 12.61
CA VAL A 23 -18.66 -11.06 13.24
C VAL A 23 -19.05 -9.87 14.11
N VAL A 24 -19.91 -9.00 13.58
CA VAL A 24 -20.63 -8.02 14.39
C VAL A 24 -21.63 -8.79 15.26
N VAL A 25 -21.33 -8.92 16.55
CA VAL A 25 -22.32 -9.35 17.56
C VAL A 25 -23.04 -8.10 18.04
N ALA A 26 -24.20 -7.82 17.45
CA ALA A 26 -25.13 -6.85 18.00
C ALA A 26 -25.90 -7.53 19.16
N THR A 27 -25.69 -7.07 20.38
CA THR A 27 -26.55 -7.39 21.52
C THR A 27 -27.78 -6.47 21.46
N ALA A 28 -28.98 -7.06 21.35
CA ALA A 28 -30.23 -6.33 21.50
C ALA A 28 -30.82 -6.60 22.90
N PRO A 29 -31.41 -5.60 23.56
CA PRO A 29 -31.99 -5.75 24.89
C PRO A 29 -33.38 -6.41 24.84
N THR A 30 -33.64 -7.25 25.83
CA THR A 30 -34.94 -7.85 26.14
C THR A 30 -35.90 -6.78 26.64
N THR A 31 -37.00 -6.57 25.91
CA THR A 31 -38.22 -5.96 26.45
C THR A 31 -39.41 -6.86 26.09
N THR A 32 -40.10 -7.28 27.14
CA THR A 32 -41.37 -8.00 27.11
C THR A 32 -42.50 -7.06 26.71
N ALA A 33 -43.23 -7.38 25.64
CA ALA A 33 -44.54 -6.78 25.38
C ALA A 33 -45.48 -7.83 24.77
N SER A 34 -46.70 -7.81 25.28
CA SER A 34 -47.79 -8.75 25.10
C SER A 34 -48.35 -8.75 23.67
N ALA A 35 -48.76 -9.94 23.23
CA ALA A 35 -49.40 -10.21 21.96
C ALA A 35 -50.83 -9.62 21.89
N THR A 36 -51.14 -8.99 20.76
CA THR A 36 -52.48 -9.05 20.16
C THR A 36 -52.31 -9.43 18.68
N ALA A 37 -53.09 -10.43 18.27
CA ALA A 37 -53.00 -11.08 16.97
C ALA A 37 -53.91 -10.37 15.97
N GLU A 38 -53.35 -9.91 14.85
CA GLU A 38 -54.10 -9.65 13.62
C GLU A 38 -53.47 -10.45 12.48
N THR A 39 -54.24 -11.43 12.01
CA THR A 39 -53.97 -12.28 10.85
C THR A 39 -54.14 -11.48 9.56
N SER A 40 -53.03 -11.14 8.89
CA SER A 40 -53.01 -10.78 7.48
C SER A 40 -52.20 -11.84 6.71
N GLN A 41 -52.89 -12.73 6.00
CA GLN A 41 -52.30 -13.69 5.08
C GLN A 41 -51.69 -12.95 3.87
N SER A 42 -50.39 -12.65 3.91
CA SER A 42 -49.65 -12.29 2.69
C SER A 42 -49.17 -13.57 2.00
N GLN A 43 -49.63 -13.83 0.77
CA GLN A 43 -49.13 -14.93 -0.06
C GLN A 43 -47.61 -14.83 -0.25
N PRO A 44 -46.86 -15.96 -0.23
CA PRO A 44 -45.42 -15.95 -0.47
C PRO A 44 -45.13 -15.55 -1.93
N ARG A 45 -44.49 -14.39 -2.12
CA ARG A 45 -43.98 -13.99 -3.44
C ARG A 45 -42.99 -15.05 -3.94
N ARG A 46 -43.30 -15.66 -5.09
CA ARG A 46 -42.39 -16.57 -5.81
C ARG A 46 -41.13 -15.78 -6.17
N ALA A 47 -39.98 -16.15 -5.60
CA ALA A 47 -38.70 -15.49 -5.88
C ALA A 47 -38.40 -15.50 -7.39
N LYS A 48 -37.87 -14.40 -7.94
CA LYS A 48 -37.53 -14.36 -9.37
C LYS A 48 -36.44 -15.40 -9.65
N ALA A 49 -36.39 -15.95 -10.86
CA ALA A 49 -35.41 -16.98 -11.22
C ALA A 49 -33.93 -16.61 -10.92
N PRO A 50 -33.49 -15.35 -11.11
CA PRO A 50 -32.15 -14.91 -10.69
C PRO A 50 -31.90 -15.01 -9.17
N ASP A 51 -32.92 -14.69 -8.36
CA ASP A 51 -32.82 -14.74 -6.88
C ASP A 51 -32.65 -16.19 -6.40
N ALA A 52 -33.40 -17.11 -6.99
CA ALA A 52 -33.31 -18.54 -6.68
C ALA A 52 -31.93 -19.12 -7.05
N GLN A 53 -31.37 -18.72 -8.19
CA GLN A 53 -30.02 -19.13 -8.60
C GLN A 53 -28.95 -18.56 -7.66
N ALA A 54 -29.07 -17.29 -7.26
CA ALA A 54 -28.15 -16.66 -6.31
C ALA A 54 -28.22 -17.34 -4.93
N ALA A 55 -29.42 -17.65 -4.44
CA ALA A 55 -29.61 -18.36 -3.17
C ALA A 55 -28.97 -19.76 -3.18
N LYS A 56 -29.19 -20.53 -4.26
CA LYS A 56 -28.56 -21.85 -4.43
C LYS A 56 -27.04 -21.75 -4.46
N ALA A 57 -26.48 -20.84 -5.24
CA ALA A 57 -25.04 -20.67 -5.34
C ALA A 57 -24.40 -20.29 -3.99
N ARG A 58 -25.05 -19.42 -3.20
CA ARG A 58 -24.62 -19.09 -1.83
C ARG A 58 -24.62 -20.30 -0.91
N GLN A 59 -25.62 -21.17 -1.00
CA GLN A 59 -25.68 -22.39 -0.19
C GLN A 59 -24.53 -23.35 -0.55
N GLU A 60 -24.26 -23.54 -1.83
CA GLU A 60 -23.11 -24.35 -2.29
C GLU A 60 -21.77 -23.76 -1.83
N ALA A 61 -21.61 -22.43 -1.89
CA ALA A 61 -20.42 -21.75 -1.39
C ALA A 61 -20.23 -21.96 0.13
N LYS A 62 -21.30 -21.81 0.93
CA LYS A 62 -21.27 -22.07 2.37
C LYS A 62 -20.87 -23.51 2.69
N GLN A 63 -21.36 -24.49 1.93
CA GLN A 63 -20.99 -25.89 2.12
C GLN A 63 -19.52 -26.14 1.76
N ALA A 64 -19.03 -25.58 0.64
CA ALA A 64 -17.65 -25.69 0.23
C ALA A 64 -16.69 -25.03 1.25
N ALA A 65 -17.03 -23.85 1.78
CA ALA A 65 -16.26 -23.16 2.82
C ALA A 65 -16.15 -24.01 4.10
N LYS A 66 -17.26 -24.58 4.59
CA LYS A 66 -17.23 -25.51 5.74
C LYS A 66 -16.32 -26.72 5.49
N ALA A 67 -16.32 -27.26 4.27
CA ALA A 67 -15.45 -28.37 3.91
C ALA A 67 -13.97 -27.94 3.87
N ALA A 68 -13.66 -26.74 3.38
CA ALA A 68 -12.31 -26.17 3.39
C ALA A 68 -11.78 -25.98 4.81
N THR A 69 -12.54 -25.31 5.69
CA THR A 69 -12.17 -25.13 7.11
C THR A 69 -11.94 -26.47 7.81
N LYS A 70 -12.77 -27.49 7.53
CA LYS A 70 -12.57 -28.83 8.10
C LYS A 70 -11.27 -29.48 7.61
N ALA A 71 -10.92 -29.28 6.34
CA ALA A 71 -9.69 -29.83 5.76
C ALA A 71 -8.44 -29.10 6.29
N GLU A 72 -8.51 -27.79 6.47
CA GLU A 72 -7.46 -26.96 7.06
C GLU A 72 -7.16 -27.36 8.51
N LYS A 73 -8.19 -27.46 9.36
CA LYS A 73 -8.04 -27.98 10.73
C LYS A 73 -7.39 -29.36 10.78
N ALA A 74 -7.66 -30.21 9.79
CA ALA A 74 -7.02 -31.52 9.69
C ALA A 74 -5.54 -31.44 9.25
N ALA A 75 -5.19 -30.47 8.40
CA ALA A 75 -3.80 -30.18 8.03
C ALA A 75 -3.01 -29.62 9.22
N ASP A 76 -3.60 -28.71 10.01
CA ASP A 76 -2.98 -28.19 11.24
C ASP A 76 -2.74 -29.30 12.27
N ALA A 77 -3.73 -30.17 12.47
CA ALA A 77 -3.60 -31.31 13.36
C ALA A 77 -2.49 -32.27 12.88
N ALA A 78 -2.35 -32.48 11.58
CA ALA A 78 -1.28 -33.30 11.01
C ALA A 78 0.11 -32.64 11.17
N THR A 79 0.19 -31.31 11.04
CA THR A 79 1.41 -30.53 11.29
C THR A 79 1.87 -30.68 12.74
N LYS A 80 0.95 -30.50 13.70
CA LYS A 80 1.23 -30.73 15.13
C LYS A 80 1.66 -32.18 15.42
N ALA A 81 1.09 -33.16 14.73
CA ALA A 81 1.49 -34.56 14.86
C ALA A 81 2.92 -34.80 14.35
N VAL A 82 3.34 -34.10 13.28
CA VAL A 82 4.71 -34.14 12.77
C VAL A 82 5.69 -33.55 13.77
N GLU A 83 5.38 -32.39 14.36
CA GLU A 83 6.22 -31.76 15.39
C GLU A 83 6.44 -32.70 16.59
N LYS A 84 5.35 -33.29 17.11
CA LYS A 84 5.41 -34.25 18.21
C LYS A 84 6.19 -35.52 17.85
N ALA A 85 6.04 -36.00 16.63
CA ALA A 85 6.78 -37.18 16.14
C ALA A 85 8.28 -36.88 15.97
N LEU A 86 8.63 -35.66 15.53
CA LEU A 86 10.02 -35.21 15.40
C LEU A 86 10.71 -35.11 16.77
N GLU A 87 10.05 -34.47 17.73
CA GLU A 87 10.57 -34.36 19.11
C GLU A 87 10.81 -35.75 19.72
N LYS A 88 9.84 -36.66 19.55
CA LYS A 88 9.99 -38.05 20.00
C LYS A 88 11.15 -38.76 19.29
N ALA A 89 11.29 -38.59 17.98
CA ALA A 89 12.38 -39.21 17.21
C ALA A 89 13.75 -38.69 17.67
N GLN A 90 13.89 -37.38 17.93
CA GLN A 90 15.10 -36.78 18.48
C GLN A 90 15.43 -37.34 19.87
N LYS A 91 14.46 -37.39 20.77
CA LYS A 91 14.64 -37.96 22.12
C LYS A 91 15.07 -39.44 22.09
N MET A 92 14.52 -40.23 21.18
CA MET A 92 14.88 -41.65 21.05
C MET A 92 16.25 -41.85 20.40
N ARG A 93 16.65 -40.95 19.48
CA ARG A 93 18.01 -40.92 18.94
C ARG A 93 19.03 -40.68 20.05
N ASP A 94 18.81 -39.66 20.87
CA ASP A 94 19.76 -39.28 21.93
C ASP A 94 19.88 -40.40 22.98
N ARG A 95 18.77 -41.07 23.32
CA ARG A 95 18.78 -42.27 24.17
C ARG A 95 19.55 -43.44 23.56
N ALA A 96 19.38 -43.71 22.27
CA ALA A 96 20.09 -44.79 21.57
C ALA A 96 21.60 -44.53 21.48
N VAL A 97 22.00 -43.27 21.30
CA VAL A 97 23.41 -42.84 21.35
C VAL A 97 23.98 -43.04 22.75
N LYS A 98 23.23 -42.67 23.80
CA LYS A 98 23.70 -42.77 25.19
C LYS A 98 23.79 -44.20 25.72
N SER A 99 22.79 -45.05 25.48
CA SER A 99 22.74 -46.40 26.07
C SER A 99 23.46 -47.47 25.23
N GLY A 100 23.58 -47.27 23.92
CA GLY A 100 24.18 -48.26 23.01
C GLY A 100 23.39 -49.57 22.85
N THR A 101 22.28 -49.76 23.58
CA THR A 101 21.56 -51.05 23.65
C THR A 101 20.77 -51.36 22.37
N PRO A 102 20.65 -52.65 21.98
CA PRO A 102 19.81 -53.08 20.85
C PRO A 102 18.36 -52.60 20.95
N GLU A 103 17.78 -52.60 22.16
CA GLU A 103 16.40 -52.16 22.42
C GLU A 103 16.24 -50.66 22.15
N ALA A 104 17.23 -49.84 22.52
CA ALA A 104 17.18 -48.40 22.29
C ALA A 104 17.30 -48.08 20.79
N ARG A 105 18.16 -48.80 20.06
CA ARG A 105 18.28 -48.70 18.59
C ARG A 105 16.96 -49.06 17.89
N LYS A 106 16.31 -50.16 18.31
CA LYS A 106 14.99 -50.57 17.77
C LYS A 106 13.92 -49.50 17.99
N LYS A 107 13.85 -48.92 19.20
CA LYS A 107 12.89 -47.85 19.51
C LYS A 107 13.17 -46.55 18.74
N ASN A 108 14.45 -46.21 18.49
CA ASN A 108 14.83 -45.08 17.64
C ASN A 108 14.35 -45.29 16.19
N PHE A 109 14.57 -46.47 15.61
CA PHE A 109 14.10 -46.80 14.27
C PHE A 109 12.57 -46.68 14.15
N ALA A 110 11.83 -47.20 15.13
CA ALA A 110 10.37 -47.09 15.19
C ALA A 110 9.89 -45.63 15.29
N ALA A 111 10.57 -44.78 16.07
CA ALA A 111 10.24 -43.36 16.20
C ALA A 111 10.45 -42.59 14.88
N TRP A 112 11.54 -42.86 14.17
CA TRP A 112 11.78 -42.28 12.83
C TRP A 112 10.80 -42.79 11.77
N ALA A 113 10.41 -44.06 11.82
CA ALA A 113 9.34 -44.58 10.95
C ALA A 113 8.00 -43.87 11.21
N ALA A 114 7.66 -43.62 12.49
CA ALA A 114 6.47 -42.85 12.86
C ALA A 114 6.53 -41.39 12.37
N PHE A 115 7.69 -40.73 12.49
CA PHE A 115 7.90 -39.38 11.94
C PHE A 115 7.72 -39.34 10.41
N LYS A 116 8.31 -40.28 9.67
CA LYS A 116 8.12 -40.38 8.21
C LYS A 116 6.66 -40.59 7.83
N SER A 117 5.94 -41.44 8.57
CA SER A 117 4.50 -41.66 8.37
C SER A 117 3.68 -40.40 8.66
N ALA A 118 4.00 -39.67 9.74
CA ALA A 118 3.36 -38.39 10.06
C ALA A 118 3.61 -37.35 8.96
N LYS A 119 4.85 -37.25 8.44
CA LYS A 119 5.18 -36.37 7.30
C LYS A 119 4.37 -36.68 6.04
N LYS A 120 4.17 -37.97 5.73
CA LYS A 120 3.32 -38.39 4.61
C LYS A 120 1.86 -38.01 4.83
N ALA A 121 1.35 -38.14 6.06
CA ALA A 121 -0.01 -37.74 6.42
C ALA A 121 -0.21 -36.22 6.35
N GLU A 122 0.72 -35.42 6.87
CA GLU A 122 0.77 -33.97 6.75
C GLU A 122 0.68 -33.55 5.28
N LYS A 123 1.58 -34.03 4.43
CA LYS A 123 1.58 -33.71 3.00
C LYS A 123 0.24 -34.04 2.31
N LYS A 124 -0.41 -35.15 2.69
CA LYS A 124 -1.73 -35.52 2.15
C LYS A 124 -2.84 -34.59 2.66
N ALA A 125 -2.80 -34.22 3.94
CA ALA A 125 -3.75 -33.31 4.55
C ALA A 125 -3.64 -31.89 3.97
N THR A 126 -2.42 -31.35 3.83
CA THR A 126 -2.15 -30.05 3.22
C THR A 126 -2.66 -29.99 1.78
N LYS A 127 -2.33 -30.97 0.93
CA LYS A 127 -2.86 -31.03 -0.46
C LYS A 127 -4.39 -31.08 -0.51
N LYS A 128 -5.02 -31.77 0.45
CA LYS A 128 -6.49 -31.84 0.55
C LYS A 128 -7.07 -30.49 0.97
N ALA A 129 -6.44 -29.80 1.93
CA ALA A 129 -6.83 -28.46 2.37
C ALA A 129 -6.68 -27.44 1.23
N GLU A 130 -5.56 -27.42 0.52
CA GLU A 130 -5.34 -26.57 -0.65
C GLU A 130 -6.41 -26.79 -1.73
N LYS A 131 -6.71 -28.05 -2.06
CA LYS A 131 -7.76 -28.39 -3.04
C LYS A 131 -9.14 -27.92 -2.58
N ALA A 132 -9.48 -28.14 -1.30
CA ALA A 132 -10.77 -27.75 -0.76
C ALA A 132 -10.93 -26.22 -0.74
N THR A 133 -9.87 -25.49 -0.39
CA THR A 133 -9.81 -24.02 -0.40
C THR A 133 -10.04 -23.48 -1.81
N ARG A 134 -9.33 -24.00 -2.81
CA ARG A 134 -9.56 -23.62 -4.23
C ARG A 134 -10.99 -23.87 -4.71
N ILE A 135 -11.64 -24.94 -4.23
CA ILE A 135 -13.04 -25.22 -4.56
C ILE A 135 -13.96 -24.21 -3.87
N ALA A 136 -13.71 -23.91 -2.60
CA ALA A 136 -14.48 -22.94 -1.83
C ALA A 136 -14.40 -21.54 -2.46
N GLU A 137 -13.19 -21.07 -2.81
CA GLU A 137 -12.97 -19.80 -3.51
C GLU A 137 -13.75 -19.73 -4.82
N LYS A 138 -13.65 -20.75 -5.68
CA LYS A 138 -14.41 -20.81 -6.94
C LYS A 138 -15.92 -20.74 -6.71
N LYS A 139 -16.43 -21.48 -5.71
CA LYS A 139 -17.86 -21.47 -5.39
C LYS A 139 -18.30 -20.11 -4.83
N GLN A 140 -17.46 -19.47 -4.02
CA GLN A 140 -17.70 -18.12 -3.51
C GLN A 140 -17.78 -17.10 -4.65
N THR A 141 -16.82 -17.09 -5.57
CA THR A 141 -16.86 -16.20 -6.75
C THR A 141 -18.12 -16.40 -7.59
N VAL A 142 -18.54 -17.65 -7.79
CA VAL A 142 -19.79 -17.95 -8.53
C VAL A 142 -21.01 -17.40 -7.79
N ALA A 143 -21.08 -17.58 -6.46
CA ALA A 143 -22.16 -17.07 -5.64
C ALA A 143 -22.24 -15.53 -5.64
N GLU A 144 -21.09 -14.86 -5.61
CA GLU A 144 -20.98 -13.40 -5.66
C GLU A 144 -21.41 -12.86 -7.03
N LYS A 145 -20.94 -13.46 -8.13
CA LYS A 145 -21.37 -13.10 -9.49
C LYS A 145 -22.88 -13.29 -9.69
N LYS A 146 -23.45 -14.39 -9.19
CA LYS A 146 -24.91 -14.62 -9.24
C LYS A 146 -25.67 -13.63 -8.37
N THR A 147 -25.12 -13.25 -7.23
CA THR A 147 -25.67 -12.19 -6.38
C THR A 147 -25.67 -10.84 -7.11
N ALA A 148 -24.55 -10.46 -7.72
CA ALA A 148 -24.42 -9.21 -8.47
C ALA A 148 -25.41 -9.14 -9.64
N GLN A 149 -25.70 -10.28 -10.30
CA GLN A 149 -26.72 -10.36 -11.34
C GLN A 149 -28.13 -10.11 -10.78
N ALA A 150 -28.47 -10.70 -9.64
CA ALA A 150 -29.81 -10.63 -9.05
C ALA A 150 -30.09 -9.32 -8.29
N VAL A 151 -29.07 -8.64 -7.75
CA VAL A 151 -29.29 -7.50 -6.83
C VAL A 151 -29.80 -6.24 -7.53
N ASP A 152 -30.80 -5.58 -6.96
CA ASP A 152 -31.22 -4.26 -7.44
C ASP A 152 -30.24 -3.19 -6.91
N VAL A 153 -29.62 -2.44 -7.84
CA VAL A 153 -28.76 -1.29 -7.49
C VAL A 153 -29.65 -0.15 -7.04
N LYS A 154 -29.43 0.32 -5.81
CA LYS A 154 -30.19 1.42 -5.20
C LYS A 154 -29.66 2.77 -5.62
N SER A 155 -28.34 2.94 -5.59
CA SER A 155 -27.66 4.17 -5.97
C SER A 155 -26.23 3.89 -6.46
N VAL A 156 -25.70 4.87 -7.20
CA VAL A 156 -24.30 4.93 -7.64
C VAL A 156 -23.77 6.30 -7.25
N SER A 157 -22.62 6.34 -6.59
CA SER A 157 -21.87 7.57 -6.33
C SER A 157 -20.57 7.56 -7.13
N ILE A 158 -20.05 8.74 -7.42
CA ILE A 158 -18.83 8.93 -8.19
C ILE A 158 -17.99 10.05 -7.55
N GLU A 159 -16.67 9.91 -7.63
CA GLU A 159 -15.68 10.95 -7.38
C GLU A 159 -14.71 10.96 -8.57
N ALA A 160 -14.50 12.13 -9.18
CA ALA A 160 -13.55 12.35 -10.25
C ALA A 160 -12.35 13.17 -9.75
N LEU A 161 -11.16 12.57 -9.82
CA LEU A 161 -9.89 13.17 -9.42
C LEU A 161 -9.13 13.68 -10.64
N PRO A 162 -8.23 14.67 -10.48
CA PRO A 162 -7.37 15.18 -11.56
C PRO A 162 -6.45 14.09 -12.13
N ALA A 163 -5.60 14.44 -13.08
CA ALA A 163 -4.79 13.51 -13.85
C ALA A 163 -3.64 12.88 -13.02
N ILE A 164 -3.98 11.94 -12.13
CA ILE A 164 -3.08 11.30 -11.15
C ILE A 164 -2.76 9.83 -11.46
N HIS A 165 -2.92 9.40 -12.71
CA HIS A 165 -2.54 8.06 -13.15
C HIS A 165 -1.73 8.11 -14.46
N GLN A 166 -0.47 7.67 -14.41
CA GLN A 166 0.41 7.57 -15.58
C GLN A 166 1.58 6.59 -15.36
N PRO A 167 1.37 5.33 -14.92
CA PRO A 167 2.49 4.40 -14.76
C PRO A 167 3.19 4.13 -16.11
N GLY A 168 4.52 3.95 -16.12
CA GLY A 168 5.25 3.68 -17.37
C GLY A 168 6.77 3.73 -17.26
N GLY A 169 7.47 3.23 -18.28
CA GLY A 169 8.95 3.12 -18.25
C GLY A 169 9.73 4.35 -18.71
N THR A 170 9.08 5.31 -19.36
CA THR A 170 9.75 6.50 -19.94
C THR A 170 9.13 7.79 -19.42
N PRO A 171 9.89 8.91 -19.44
CA PRO A 171 9.33 10.25 -19.26
C PRO A 171 8.17 10.50 -20.23
N LEU A 172 7.12 11.17 -19.76
CA LEU A 172 5.94 11.48 -20.54
C LEU A 172 5.27 12.73 -19.98
N SER A 173 4.84 13.66 -20.85
CA SER A 173 4.16 14.88 -20.39
C SER A 173 2.96 14.53 -19.49
N ALA A 174 2.79 15.30 -18.43
CA ALA A 174 1.69 15.11 -17.50
C ALA A 174 0.31 15.38 -18.14
N ASP A 175 0.25 16.04 -19.30
CA ASP A 175 -1.00 16.18 -20.09
C ASP A 175 -1.48 14.85 -20.69
N ALA A 176 -0.59 13.86 -20.81
CA ALA A 176 -0.98 12.50 -21.20
C ALA A 176 -1.41 11.64 -20.00
N ALA A 177 -1.38 12.16 -18.77
CA ALA A 177 -1.88 11.44 -17.60
C ALA A 177 -3.41 11.28 -17.68
N SER A 178 -3.93 10.27 -17.00
CA SER A 178 -5.37 10.00 -16.95
C SER A 178 -5.98 10.58 -15.68
N ASN A 179 -7.17 11.17 -15.79
CA ASN A 179 -8.04 11.37 -14.61
C ASN A 179 -8.34 10.02 -13.98
N VAL A 180 -8.69 10.03 -12.70
CA VAL A 180 -9.06 8.80 -11.98
C VAL A 180 -10.48 8.96 -11.47
N VAL A 181 -11.33 7.97 -11.78
CA VAL A 181 -12.70 7.94 -11.31
C VAL A 181 -12.86 6.81 -10.30
N THR A 182 -13.36 7.16 -9.13
CA THR A 182 -13.86 6.21 -8.13
C THR A 182 -15.38 6.18 -8.20
N ALA A 183 -15.97 5.02 -8.43
CA ALA A 183 -17.41 4.82 -8.40
C ALA A 183 -17.78 3.78 -7.34
N ALA A 184 -18.79 4.05 -6.52
CA ALA A 184 -19.30 3.10 -5.53
C ALA A 184 -20.77 2.80 -5.77
N VAL A 185 -21.16 1.54 -5.58
CA VAL A 185 -22.56 1.11 -5.73
C VAL A 185 -23.17 0.76 -4.38
N SER A 186 -24.46 1.03 -4.22
CA SER A 186 -25.25 0.60 -3.07
C SER A 186 -26.29 -0.43 -3.51
N PRO A 187 -26.37 -1.62 -2.89
CA PRO A 187 -25.48 -2.12 -1.83
C PRO A 187 -24.05 -2.42 -2.33
N ARG A 188 -23.06 -2.31 -1.43
CA ARG A 188 -21.65 -2.60 -1.71
C ARG A 188 -21.44 -4.10 -1.92
N ILE A 189 -21.35 -4.53 -3.17
CA ILE A 189 -21.21 -5.92 -3.57
C ILE A 189 -20.21 -6.01 -4.73
N PRO A 190 -19.33 -7.03 -4.78
CA PRO A 190 -18.42 -7.24 -5.91
C PRO A 190 -19.13 -7.67 -7.20
N TYR A 191 -18.42 -7.54 -8.31
CA TYR A 191 -18.81 -7.99 -9.65
C TYR A 191 -20.01 -7.28 -10.28
N ILE A 192 -20.45 -6.15 -9.74
CA ILE A 192 -21.45 -5.29 -10.40
C ILE A 192 -20.72 -4.55 -11.54
N PRO A 193 -21.14 -4.71 -12.80
CA PRO A 193 -20.57 -3.94 -13.91
C PRO A 193 -20.88 -2.46 -13.75
N VAL A 194 -19.86 -1.63 -13.88
CA VAL A 194 -19.96 -0.17 -13.89
C VAL A 194 -19.38 0.34 -15.19
N VAL A 195 -20.13 1.21 -15.86
CA VAL A 195 -19.66 1.98 -17.01
C VAL A 195 -19.40 3.40 -16.53
N VAL A 196 -18.17 3.89 -16.73
CA VAL A 196 -17.86 5.30 -16.53
C VAL A 196 -18.05 6.01 -17.86
N GLU A 197 -18.82 7.08 -17.84
CA GLU A 197 -19.10 7.92 -18.99
C GLU A 197 -18.53 9.32 -18.75
N ALA A 198 -17.94 9.91 -19.78
CA ALA A 198 -17.48 11.29 -19.78
C ALA A 198 -18.42 12.18 -20.58
N ARG A 199 -18.51 13.45 -20.19
CA ARG A 199 -19.28 14.46 -20.93
C ARG A 199 -18.47 14.96 -22.14
N VAL A 200 -18.99 14.74 -23.34
CA VAL A 200 -18.42 15.22 -24.61
C VAL A 200 -19.46 16.07 -25.32
N GLY A 201 -19.28 17.39 -25.23
CA GLY A 201 -20.30 18.36 -25.63
C GLY A 201 -21.59 18.18 -24.82
N ALA A 202 -22.70 17.97 -25.52
CA ALA A 202 -24.01 17.72 -24.90
C ALA A 202 -24.28 16.23 -24.59
N THR A 203 -23.36 15.32 -24.94
CA THR A 203 -23.58 13.87 -24.88
C THR A 203 -22.68 13.18 -23.86
N TRP A 204 -23.15 12.03 -23.35
CA TRP A 204 -22.35 11.14 -22.50
C TRP A 204 -21.76 10.02 -23.35
N LYS A 205 -20.45 9.78 -23.22
CA LYS A 205 -19.74 8.71 -23.93
C LYS A 205 -19.06 7.79 -22.94
N SER A 206 -19.22 6.48 -23.11
CA SER A 206 -18.51 5.46 -22.33
C SER A 206 -17.00 5.62 -22.53
N VAL A 207 -16.27 5.78 -21.44
CA VAL A 207 -14.79 5.92 -21.44
C VAL A 207 -14.08 4.80 -20.68
N ALA A 208 -14.76 4.13 -19.75
CA ALA A 208 -14.23 2.93 -19.10
C ALA A 208 -15.35 1.97 -18.70
N LYS A 209 -15.00 0.70 -18.56
CA LYS A 209 -15.87 -0.35 -18.03
C LYS A 209 -15.07 -1.20 -17.05
N ALA A 210 -15.64 -1.43 -15.88
CA ALA A 210 -15.03 -2.27 -14.86
C ALA A 210 -16.10 -2.94 -14.02
N GLN A 211 -15.67 -3.77 -13.07
CA GLN A 211 -16.54 -4.43 -12.12
C GLN A 211 -16.16 -4.01 -10.71
N THR A 212 -17.15 -3.86 -9.85
CA THR A 212 -16.90 -3.55 -8.45
C THR A 212 -16.04 -4.61 -7.78
N ASP A 213 -15.12 -4.16 -6.93
CA ASP A 213 -14.31 -4.99 -6.06
C ASP A 213 -15.11 -5.48 -4.83
N ALA A 214 -14.43 -6.17 -3.90
CA ALA A 214 -15.04 -6.66 -2.67
C ALA A 214 -15.68 -5.56 -1.80
N SER A 215 -15.23 -4.31 -1.93
CA SER A 215 -15.78 -3.13 -1.23
C SER A 215 -16.97 -2.49 -1.96
N GLY A 216 -17.36 -3.04 -3.12
CA GLY A 216 -18.41 -2.47 -3.95
C GLY A 216 -17.97 -1.24 -4.74
N GLN A 217 -16.66 -1.09 -4.99
CA GLN A 217 -16.09 0.08 -5.66
C GLN A 217 -15.36 -0.26 -6.95
N VAL A 218 -15.29 0.71 -7.84
CA VAL A 218 -14.49 0.71 -9.06
C VAL A 218 -13.57 1.92 -8.99
N VAL A 219 -12.26 1.72 -9.13
CA VAL A 219 -11.28 2.79 -9.34
C VAL A 219 -10.65 2.56 -10.70
N VAL A 220 -10.83 3.50 -11.62
CA VAL A 220 -10.36 3.35 -13.01
C VAL A 220 -9.72 4.63 -13.53
N PRO A 221 -8.59 4.53 -14.24
CA PRO A 221 -8.09 5.63 -15.05
C PRO A 221 -9.02 5.86 -16.24
N VAL A 222 -9.24 7.13 -16.57
CA VAL A 222 -10.08 7.56 -17.70
C VAL A 222 -9.40 8.70 -18.46
N PRO A 223 -9.63 8.84 -19.78
CA PRO A 223 -9.19 10.00 -20.55
C PRO A 223 -9.66 11.30 -19.92
N GLN A 224 -8.87 12.36 -20.07
CA GLN A 224 -9.17 13.62 -19.39
C GLN A 224 -10.40 14.33 -19.94
N HIS A 225 -11.35 14.64 -19.06
CA HIS A 225 -12.59 15.35 -19.34
C HIS A 225 -13.05 16.13 -18.10
N ALA A 226 -13.85 17.18 -18.32
CA ALA A 226 -14.30 18.04 -17.24
C ALA A 226 -15.35 17.40 -16.32
N ALA A 227 -16.12 16.41 -16.81
CA ALA A 227 -17.20 15.80 -16.06
C ALA A 227 -17.40 14.32 -16.39
N TYR A 228 -17.72 13.54 -15.37
CA TYR A 228 -17.97 12.11 -15.46
C TYR A 228 -19.27 11.73 -14.75
N ARG A 229 -19.84 10.60 -15.14
CA ARG A 229 -20.86 9.90 -14.36
C ARG A 229 -20.62 8.40 -14.43
N ALA A 230 -21.10 7.67 -13.43
CA ALA A 230 -21.02 6.22 -13.39
C ALA A 230 -22.42 5.61 -13.54
N VAL A 231 -22.52 4.56 -14.35
CA VAL A 231 -23.76 3.84 -14.61
C VAL A 231 -23.61 2.38 -14.19
N ALA A 232 -24.51 1.90 -13.35
CA ALA A 232 -24.58 0.51 -12.93
C ALA A 232 -26.02 0.03 -13.02
N LYS A 233 -26.27 -0.96 -13.88
CA LYS A 233 -27.62 -1.41 -14.27
C LYS A 233 -28.45 -0.21 -14.77
N GLU A 234 -29.60 0.03 -14.17
CA GLU A 234 -30.53 1.11 -14.51
C GLU A 234 -30.27 2.40 -13.74
N LYS A 235 -29.23 2.45 -12.90
CA LYS A 235 -28.89 3.62 -12.09
C LYS A 235 -27.69 4.34 -12.68
N ALA A 236 -27.82 5.66 -12.79
CA ALA A 236 -26.71 6.56 -13.06
C ALA A 236 -26.47 7.43 -11.82
N SER A 237 -25.21 7.74 -11.53
CA SER A 237 -24.86 8.77 -10.56
C SER A 237 -25.25 10.16 -11.09
N ALA A 238 -25.28 11.15 -10.19
CA ALA A 238 -25.12 12.53 -10.63
C ALA A 238 -23.78 12.68 -11.38
N ALA A 239 -23.71 13.68 -12.26
CA ALA A 239 -22.45 14.06 -12.86
C ALA A 239 -21.56 14.66 -11.78
N ASP A 240 -20.29 14.26 -11.77
CA ASP A 240 -19.25 14.88 -10.97
C ASP A 240 -18.25 15.57 -11.91
N THR A 241 -17.92 16.81 -11.59
CA THR A 241 -16.94 17.61 -12.32
C THR A 241 -15.62 17.49 -11.62
N VAL A 242 -14.51 17.39 -12.37
CA VAL A 242 -13.18 17.51 -11.78
C VAL A 242 -13.02 18.96 -11.32
N ALA A 243 -13.39 19.22 -10.07
CA ALA A 243 -13.48 20.57 -9.50
C ALA A 243 -12.12 21.09 -9.01
N TYR A 244 -11.04 20.73 -9.73
CA TYR A 244 -9.69 21.12 -9.39
C TYR A 244 -9.06 21.83 -10.61
N GLY A 245 -8.74 23.11 -10.46
CA GLY A 245 -7.95 23.86 -11.45
C GLY A 245 -6.46 23.56 -11.27
N LEU A 246 -5.70 23.51 -12.35
CA LEU A 246 -4.23 23.40 -12.26
C LEU A 246 -3.67 24.70 -11.62
N ASP A 247 -3.04 24.57 -10.45
CA ASP A 247 -2.46 25.71 -9.69
C ASP A 247 -0.93 25.77 -9.87
N PHE A 248 -0.27 24.61 -9.96
CA PHE A 248 1.18 24.52 -10.18
C PHE A 248 1.54 23.32 -11.03
N SER A 249 2.56 23.47 -11.87
CA SER A 249 3.13 22.39 -12.67
C SER A 249 4.62 22.63 -12.93
N ASP A 250 5.41 21.57 -12.86
CA ASP A 250 6.75 21.53 -13.45
C ASP A 250 6.92 20.20 -14.19
N GLU A 251 7.29 20.28 -15.48
CA GLU A 251 7.56 19.15 -16.38
C GLU A 251 9.08 18.89 -16.52
N PHE A 252 9.92 19.68 -15.84
CA PHE A 252 11.39 19.57 -15.88
C PHE A 252 11.99 19.56 -17.31
N THR A 253 11.38 20.32 -18.24
CA THR A 253 11.78 20.36 -19.66
C THR A 253 12.87 21.39 -19.98
N ARG A 254 13.29 22.21 -19.01
CA ARG A 254 14.18 23.37 -19.24
C ARG A 254 15.66 23.00 -19.44
N GLY A 255 16.05 21.75 -19.18
CA GLY A 255 17.46 21.33 -19.17
C GLY A 255 18.26 21.85 -17.97
N GLU A 256 17.61 22.58 -17.07
CA GLU A 256 18.12 23.04 -15.78
C GLU A 256 16.98 23.10 -14.78
N LEU A 257 17.32 23.21 -13.49
CA LEU A 257 16.34 23.35 -12.43
C LEU A 257 15.65 24.72 -12.55
N GLY A 258 14.32 24.73 -12.64
CA GLY A 258 13.56 25.96 -12.83
C GLY A 258 13.67 26.94 -11.64
N PRO A 259 13.41 28.25 -11.85
CA PRO A 259 13.53 29.28 -10.81
C PRO A 259 12.54 29.12 -9.65
N GLY A 260 11.56 28.22 -9.79
CA GLY A 260 10.64 27.83 -8.73
C GLY A 260 11.24 26.87 -7.70
N TRP A 261 12.49 26.42 -7.86
CA TRP A 261 13.11 25.43 -6.97
C TRP A 261 14.40 25.95 -6.34
N TYR A 262 14.64 25.50 -5.11
CA TYR A 262 15.80 25.88 -4.31
C TYR A 262 16.48 24.65 -3.71
N HIS A 263 17.82 24.61 -3.78
CA HIS A 263 18.63 23.59 -3.11
C HIS A 263 18.56 23.76 -1.59
N ARG A 264 18.33 22.67 -0.87
CA ARG A 264 18.17 22.66 0.59
C ARG A 264 19.37 22.08 1.31
N MET A 265 19.55 22.48 2.58
CA MET A 265 20.43 21.82 3.54
C MET A 265 21.85 21.61 3.02
N GLN A 266 22.49 22.67 2.50
CA GLN A 266 23.80 22.60 1.85
C GLN A 266 25.00 22.50 2.82
N GLU A 267 24.72 22.20 4.09
CA GLU A 267 25.69 21.99 5.15
C GLU A 267 25.45 20.62 5.78
N HIS A 268 26.53 20.01 6.30
CA HIS A 268 26.42 18.79 7.09
C HIS A 268 25.71 19.12 8.40
N SER A 269 24.59 18.42 8.67
CA SER A 269 23.67 18.76 9.76
C SER A 269 23.48 17.57 10.71
N PRO A 270 24.30 17.46 11.77
CA PRO A 270 24.16 16.41 12.79
C PRO A 270 22.77 16.40 13.45
N GLU A 271 22.20 17.58 13.71
CA GLU A 271 20.86 17.76 14.31
C GLU A 271 19.74 17.10 13.48
N SER A 272 19.93 16.98 12.17
CA SER A 272 18.99 16.34 11.25
C SER A 272 19.38 14.90 10.88
N ASN A 273 20.28 14.26 11.65
CA ASN A 273 20.88 12.95 11.34
C ASN A 273 21.57 12.91 9.97
N ARG A 274 22.25 13.99 9.58
CA ARG A 274 22.98 14.12 8.31
C ARG A 274 24.37 14.74 8.55
N ALA A 275 25.12 14.23 9.54
CA ALA A 275 26.51 14.64 9.71
C ALA A 275 27.39 14.14 8.55
N CYS A 276 27.00 13.03 7.91
CA CYS A 276 27.71 12.41 6.79
C CYS A 276 27.22 12.84 5.41
N SER A 277 26.19 13.68 5.31
CA SER A 277 25.70 14.14 4.02
C SER A 277 25.16 15.56 4.04
N LYS A 278 25.17 16.22 2.88
CA LYS A 278 24.59 17.55 2.67
C LYS A 278 23.89 17.61 1.33
N GLY A 279 22.92 18.52 1.18
CA GLY A 279 22.40 18.86 -0.13
C GLY A 279 23.47 19.58 -0.97
N ASP A 280 23.47 19.37 -2.28
CA ASP A 280 24.43 20.06 -3.16
C ASP A 280 23.89 20.14 -4.59
N PRO A 281 24.04 21.27 -5.30
CA PRO A 281 23.63 21.38 -6.70
C PRO A 281 24.25 20.33 -7.62
N ARG A 282 25.47 19.83 -7.32
CA ARG A 282 26.12 18.77 -8.10
C ARG A 282 25.33 17.46 -8.12
N ALA A 283 24.46 17.24 -7.14
CA ALA A 283 23.60 16.06 -7.04
C ALA A 283 22.21 16.26 -7.67
N VAL A 284 22.00 17.37 -8.38
CA VAL A 284 20.74 17.71 -9.04
C VAL A 284 20.99 17.99 -10.52
N GLN A 285 20.29 17.28 -11.40
CA GLN A 285 20.39 17.48 -12.84
C GLN A 285 18.99 17.46 -13.46
N VAL A 286 18.76 18.31 -14.46
CA VAL A 286 17.55 18.24 -15.28
C VAL A 286 17.97 17.89 -16.70
N THR A 287 17.66 16.69 -17.15
CA THR A 287 17.99 16.21 -18.49
C THR A 287 16.90 15.30 -19.03
N GLY A 288 16.67 15.31 -20.34
CA GLY A 288 15.69 14.41 -20.95
C GLY A 288 14.25 14.60 -20.46
N ALA A 289 13.88 15.84 -20.10
CA ALA A 289 12.59 16.16 -19.47
C ALA A 289 12.36 15.42 -18.14
N THR A 290 13.40 15.34 -17.31
CA THR A 290 13.34 14.65 -16.02
C THR A 290 14.29 15.33 -15.05
N LEU A 291 13.85 15.51 -13.81
CA LEU A 291 14.69 15.89 -12.69
C LEU A 291 15.32 14.65 -12.07
N HIS A 292 16.64 14.58 -12.11
CA HIS A 292 17.47 13.57 -11.48
C HIS A 292 17.99 14.09 -10.14
N LEU A 293 17.57 13.45 -9.05
CA LEU A 293 18.06 13.68 -7.70
C LEU A 293 18.98 12.53 -7.33
N SER A 294 20.22 12.85 -6.98
CA SER A 294 21.26 11.83 -6.83
C SER A 294 21.78 11.75 -5.41
N VAL A 295 22.32 10.59 -5.04
CA VAL A 295 23.31 10.52 -3.95
C VAL A 295 24.66 10.28 -4.60
N LEU A 296 25.61 11.17 -4.32
CA LEU A 296 26.98 11.11 -4.84
C LEU A 296 27.96 11.03 -3.68
N ARG A 297 29.17 10.51 -3.95
CA ARG A 297 30.29 10.74 -3.02
C ARG A 297 30.65 12.24 -3.03
N ASP A 298 30.88 12.81 -1.86
CA ASP A 298 31.38 14.18 -1.73
C ASP A 298 32.86 14.23 -2.15
N PRO A 299 33.20 14.84 -3.30
CA PRO A 299 34.58 14.89 -3.78
C PRO A 299 35.43 15.88 -2.97
N ASP A 300 34.80 16.77 -2.19
CA ASP A 300 35.50 17.77 -1.37
C ASP A 300 35.99 17.17 -0.04
N ARG A 301 35.66 15.88 0.22
CA ARG A 301 35.99 15.16 1.45
C ARG A 301 36.85 13.94 1.15
N THR A 302 38.06 13.96 1.69
CA THR A 302 39.01 12.83 1.62
C THR A 302 39.02 11.98 2.88
N ASP A 303 38.49 12.51 3.98
CA ASP A 303 38.30 11.79 5.24
C ASP A 303 37.02 10.93 5.22
N LEU A 304 36.94 9.99 6.16
CA LEU A 304 35.85 9.03 6.25
C LEU A 304 34.83 9.49 7.31
N CYS A 305 33.55 9.31 7.01
CA CYS A 305 32.49 9.65 7.93
C CYS A 305 32.22 8.55 8.95
N PRO A 306 32.17 8.89 10.26
CA PRO A 306 31.61 8.03 11.29
C PRO A 306 30.08 8.25 11.35
N ALA A 307 29.30 7.44 10.65
CA ALA A 307 27.85 7.59 10.61
C ALA A 307 27.22 7.21 11.96
N LEU A 308 26.39 8.09 12.51
CA LEU A 308 25.70 7.86 13.78
C LEU A 308 24.42 7.04 13.59
N ARG A 309 24.32 5.94 14.35
CA ARG A 309 23.09 5.13 14.45
C ARG A 309 22.88 4.66 15.88
N LYS A 310 21.72 5.00 16.46
CA LYS A 310 21.36 4.62 17.84
C LYS A 310 22.44 4.97 18.88
N GLY A 311 23.07 6.15 18.72
CA GLY A 311 24.14 6.62 19.62
C GLY A 311 25.52 6.00 19.38
N VAL A 312 25.67 5.12 18.39
CA VAL A 312 26.92 4.47 18.03
C VAL A 312 27.42 5.00 16.69
N HIS A 313 28.69 5.36 16.64
CA HIS A 313 29.36 5.74 15.39
C HIS A 313 29.84 4.47 14.68
N GLU A 314 29.44 4.32 13.42
CA GLU A 314 29.77 3.18 12.56
C GLU A 314 30.51 3.67 11.30
N GLY A 315 31.31 2.79 10.70
CA GLY A 315 32.10 3.13 9.52
C GLY A 315 33.29 2.20 9.32
N PRO A 316 34.17 2.51 8.35
CA PRO A 316 34.23 3.78 7.62
C PRO A 316 33.23 3.91 6.47
N PHE A 317 32.71 5.13 6.26
CA PHE A 317 31.87 5.49 5.10
C PHE A 317 32.41 6.74 4.39
N SER A 318 32.00 6.97 3.14
CA SER A 318 32.27 8.23 2.44
C SER A 318 31.23 9.28 2.81
N TYR A 319 31.64 10.55 2.88
CA TYR A 319 30.71 11.68 2.89
C TYR A 319 29.92 11.75 1.58
N ARG A 320 28.70 12.27 1.64
CA ARG A 320 27.74 12.22 0.54
C ARG A 320 27.13 13.57 0.20
N LEU A 321 26.90 13.79 -1.09
CA LEU A 321 26.06 14.86 -1.60
C LEU A 321 24.68 14.29 -1.93
N ASN A 322 23.63 15.03 -1.58
CA ASN A 322 22.23 14.65 -1.79
C ASN A 322 21.54 15.60 -2.78
N GLY A 323 20.71 15.04 -3.65
CA GLY A 323 19.72 15.80 -4.41
C GLY A 323 18.58 16.18 -3.47
N HIS A 324 18.42 17.48 -3.21
CA HIS A 324 17.44 17.98 -2.24
C HIS A 324 16.95 19.37 -2.66
N VAL A 325 15.73 19.42 -3.20
CA VAL A 325 15.15 20.65 -3.77
C VAL A 325 13.77 20.93 -3.20
N SER A 326 13.37 22.20 -3.16
CA SER A 326 12.03 22.59 -2.72
C SER A 326 11.50 23.88 -3.31
N THR A 327 10.20 24.08 -3.15
CA THR A 327 9.50 25.31 -3.53
C THR A 327 9.32 26.31 -2.38
N GLU A 328 10.03 26.14 -1.25
CA GLU A 328 9.82 26.89 0.02
C GLU A 328 9.68 28.41 -0.14
N LYS A 329 10.41 29.01 -1.08
CA LYS A 329 10.44 30.47 -1.30
C LYS A 329 9.65 30.94 -2.52
N SER A 330 9.05 30.02 -3.28
CA SER A 330 8.40 30.30 -4.57
C SER A 330 6.94 29.89 -4.58
N TYR A 331 6.61 28.74 -3.98
CA TYR A 331 5.28 28.16 -4.06
C TYR A 331 4.95 27.34 -2.82
N SER A 332 3.79 27.61 -2.27
CA SER A 332 3.15 26.83 -1.20
C SER A 332 1.65 26.80 -1.45
N PHE A 333 0.93 25.86 -0.85
CA PHE A 333 -0.52 25.76 -1.01
C PHE A 333 -1.18 25.12 0.20
N THR A 334 -2.49 25.26 0.28
CA THR A 334 -3.34 24.56 1.27
C THR A 334 -4.53 23.98 0.54
N TYR A 335 -4.80 22.70 0.82
CA TYR A 335 -5.83 21.86 0.21
C TYR A 335 -5.68 21.65 -1.30
N GLY A 336 -6.33 20.61 -1.81
CA GLY A 336 -6.28 20.20 -3.21
C GLY A 336 -5.64 18.84 -3.39
N VAL A 337 -5.14 18.55 -4.58
CA VAL A 337 -4.39 17.34 -4.91
C VAL A 337 -2.99 17.74 -5.34
N VAL A 338 -1.97 17.14 -4.76
CA VAL A 338 -0.60 17.22 -5.29
C VAL A 338 -0.15 15.84 -5.72
N ALA A 339 0.53 15.77 -6.85
CA ALA A 339 1.08 14.53 -7.37
C ALA A 339 2.47 14.74 -7.97
N ALA A 340 3.31 13.72 -7.85
CA ALA A 340 4.58 13.62 -8.55
C ALA A 340 4.67 12.25 -9.24
N ARG A 341 5.19 12.25 -10.47
CA ARG A 341 5.48 11.02 -11.21
C ARG A 341 6.96 10.70 -11.06
N MET A 342 7.27 9.59 -10.38
CA MET A 342 8.62 9.28 -9.93
C MET A 342 8.97 7.80 -10.10
N LYS A 343 10.26 7.52 -10.29
CA LYS A 343 10.89 6.22 -10.03
C LYS A 343 12.06 6.41 -9.08
N PHE A 344 12.25 5.46 -8.18
CA PHE A 344 13.17 5.58 -7.06
C PHE A 344 14.55 5.00 -7.34
N GLN A 345 15.47 5.14 -6.37
CA GLN A 345 16.80 4.56 -6.43
C GLN A 345 16.78 3.03 -6.45
N GLN A 346 17.76 2.44 -7.12
CA GLN A 346 17.93 0.98 -7.18
C GLN A 346 18.55 0.40 -5.91
N ALA A 347 19.35 1.18 -5.19
CA ALA A 347 19.96 0.73 -3.92
C ALA A 347 18.89 0.24 -2.94
N SER A 348 19.10 -0.97 -2.41
CA SER A 348 18.14 -1.64 -1.53
C SER A 348 18.13 -1.10 -0.10
N GLU A 349 19.20 -0.42 0.33
CA GLU A 349 19.32 0.20 1.65
C GLU A 349 20.26 1.42 1.59
N GLY A 350 20.23 2.24 2.63
CA GLY A 350 21.21 3.31 2.90
C GLY A 350 20.90 4.69 2.36
N GLN A 351 19.85 4.81 1.57
CA GLN A 351 19.34 6.06 1.03
C GLN A 351 17.81 6.01 0.98
N HIS A 352 17.17 7.16 0.85
CA HIS A 352 15.71 7.23 0.68
C HIS A 352 15.30 8.33 -0.31
N SER A 353 14.51 7.95 -1.32
CA SER A 353 13.74 8.90 -2.13
C SER A 353 12.56 9.40 -1.33
N SER A 354 12.21 10.67 -1.50
CA SER A 354 10.98 11.22 -0.92
C SER A 354 10.33 12.27 -1.82
N PHE A 355 9.00 12.28 -1.80
CA PHE A 355 8.16 13.41 -2.20
C PHE A 355 7.27 13.76 -1.01
N TRP A 356 7.42 14.98 -0.51
CA TRP A 356 6.89 15.39 0.79
C TRP A 356 6.65 16.89 0.86
N LEU A 357 5.90 17.32 1.87
CA LEU A 357 5.51 18.71 2.08
C LEU A 357 5.88 19.18 3.50
N LEU A 358 6.31 20.44 3.62
CA LEU A 358 6.53 21.09 4.92
C LEU A 358 5.78 22.42 5.05
N PRO A 359 5.39 22.82 6.28
CA PRO A 359 4.79 24.13 6.55
C PRO A 359 5.70 25.29 6.11
N ALA A 360 5.15 26.22 5.33
CA ALA A 360 5.87 27.42 4.86
C ALA A 360 6.02 28.47 5.98
N SER A 361 5.10 28.46 6.95
CA SER A 361 5.12 29.32 8.12
C SER A 361 4.24 28.72 9.20
N SER A 362 4.57 28.95 10.47
CA SER A 362 3.64 28.76 11.57
C SER A 362 2.85 30.06 11.81
N SER A 363 1.54 29.97 11.99
CA SER A 363 0.76 31.12 12.46
C SER A 363 1.10 31.36 13.93
N GLY A 364 1.57 32.56 14.27
CA GLY A 364 2.12 32.87 15.59
C GLY A 364 1.13 32.64 16.75
N GLY A 365 1.53 31.80 17.71
CA GLY A 365 0.94 31.73 19.06
C GLY A 365 0.34 30.37 19.46
N GLY A 366 0.11 29.44 18.52
CA GLY A 366 -0.52 28.16 18.80
C GLY A 366 0.36 26.94 18.56
N VAL A 367 -0.02 25.82 19.17
CA VAL A 367 0.55 24.49 18.94
C VAL A 367 -0.55 23.60 18.39
N GLY A 368 -0.25 22.79 17.38
CA GLY A 368 -1.25 22.00 16.69
C GLY A 368 -1.04 22.04 15.17
N PRO A 369 -1.57 21.06 14.43
CA PRO A 369 -1.53 21.03 12.96
C PRO A 369 -2.26 22.23 12.33
N GLU A 370 -3.23 22.82 13.02
CA GLU A 370 -3.95 24.02 12.61
C GLU A 370 -3.09 25.28 12.67
N HIS A 371 -2.05 25.30 13.52
CA HIS A 371 -1.20 26.48 13.73
C HIS A 371 0.20 26.34 13.14
N GLN A 372 0.79 25.15 13.28
CA GLN A 372 2.16 24.84 12.88
C GLN A 372 2.22 24.05 11.59
N GLY A 373 1.08 23.54 11.11
CA GLY A 373 0.99 22.64 9.98
C GLY A 373 1.46 21.22 10.32
N ALA A 374 1.60 20.40 9.28
CA ALA A 374 2.11 19.04 9.40
C ALA A 374 3.23 18.81 8.38
N GLU A 375 4.15 17.93 8.67
CA GLU A 375 4.95 17.27 7.63
C GLU A 375 4.07 16.21 6.98
N ILE A 376 4.01 16.20 5.64
CA ILE A 376 3.19 15.27 4.87
C ILE A 376 4.11 14.53 3.90
N ASP A 377 4.44 13.28 4.23
CA ASP A 377 5.29 12.44 3.41
C ASP A 377 4.42 11.64 2.45
N VAL A 378 4.22 12.20 1.25
CA VAL A 378 3.38 11.60 0.20
C VAL A 378 3.91 10.23 -0.21
N VAL A 379 5.23 10.11 -0.28
CA VAL A 379 5.92 8.83 -0.34
C VAL A 379 7.36 8.98 0.15
N GLU A 380 7.82 8.00 0.90
CA GLU A 380 9.25 7.71 1.14
C GLU A 380 9.57 6.29 0.65
N TYR A 381 10.75 6.09 0.07
CA TYR A 381 11.21 4.78 -0.37
C TYR A 381 12.61 4.47 0.16
N PHE A 382 12.69 3.56 1.12
CA PHE A 382 13.91 3.15 1.83
C PHE A 382 14.67 1.99 1.16
N GLY A 383 14.31 1.63 -0.07
CA GLY A 383 14.83 0.46 -0.77
C GLY A 383 14.12 -0.84 -0.39
N THR A 384 14.30 -1.85 -1.23
CA THR A 384 13.63 -3.15 -1.04
C THR A 384 14.51 -4.11 -0.22
N LYS A 385 14.02 -4.52 0.95
CA LYS A 385 14.61 -5.63 1.72
C LYS A 385 13.94 -6.94 1.34
N LYS A 386 14.57 -8.08 1.66
CA LYS A 386 13.94 -9.39 1.45
C LYS A 386 12.57 -9.41 2.16
N ASN A 387 11.49 -9.37 1.38
CA ASN A 387 10.07 -9.35 1.78
C ASN A 387 9.51 -8.03 2.35
N SER A 388 10.09 -6.87 2.03
CA SER A 388 9.46 -5.56 2.31
C SER A 388 9.95 -4.53 1.28
N SER A 389 9.04 -3.76 0.70
CA SER A 389 9.31 -2.78 -0.36
C SER A 389 9.85 -1.44 0.13
N GLY A 390 10.02 -1.24 1.43
CA GLY A 390 10.54 0.02 1.99
C GLY A 390 9.73 1.28 1.66
N LEU A 391 8.55 1.14 1.04
CA LEU A 391 7.70 2.26 0.64
C LEU A 391 6.81 2.63 1.83
N ALA A 392 6.83 3.89 2.23
CA ALA A 392 6.16 4.37 3.42
C ALA A 392 5.44 5.69 3.18
N GLN A 393 4.42 5.95 3.99
CA GLN A 393 3.66 7.19 3.98
C GLN A 393 3.42 7.61 5.42
N PHE A 394 3.69 8.88 5.71
CA PHE A 394 3.59 9.41 7.06
C PHE A 394 3.01 10.81 7.06
N THR A 395 2.48 11.17 8.22
CA THR A 395 2.25 12.56 8.59
C THR A 395 2.83 12.80 9.98
N TYR A 396 3.44 13.95 10.17
CA TYR A 396 3.93 14.38 11.48
C TYR A 396 3.40 15.74 11.84
N HIS A 397 2.95 15.91 13.07
CA HIS A 397 2.51 17.19 13.61
C HIS A 397 2.83 17.25 15.09
N ASN A 398 2.75 18.44 15.67
CA ASN A 398 2.72 18.58 17.12
C ASN A 398 1.25 18.56 17.56
N ASP A 399 0.91 17.76 18.57
CA ASP A 399 -0.40 17.83 19.22
C ASP A 399 -0.57 19.15 19.98
N PRO A 400 -1.77 19.51 20.45
CA PRO A 400 -1.97 20.75 21.22
C PRO A 400 -1.13 20.87 22.50
N SER A 401 -0.52 19.78 22.98
CA SER A 401 0.39 19.77 24.14
C SER A 401 1.86 19.95 23.74
N GLY A 402 2.17 20.01 22.44
CA GLY A 402 3.54 20.14 21.92
C GLY A 402 4.25 18.81 21.69
N ASN A 403 3.59 17.67 21.86
CA ASN A 403 4.22 16.39 21.59
C ASN A 403 4.21 16.09 20.09
N ARG A 404 5.33 15.61 19.57
CA ARG A 404 5.42 15.15 18.18
C ARG A 404 4.60 13.86 18.02
N VAL A 405 3.60 13.91 17.16
CA VAL A 405 2.77 12.77 16.77
C VAL A 405 3.17 12.32 15.37
N LYS A 406 3.40 11.02 15.22
CA LYS A 406 3.60 10.33 13.95
C LYS A 406 2.37 9.51 13.62
N THR A 407 1.88 9.59 12.40
CA THR A 407 0.80 8.72 11.88
C THR A 407 1.23 8.16 10.52
N GLY A 408 0.84 6.92 10.22
CA GLY A 408 1.29 6.20 9.02
C GLY A 408 2.34 5.14 9.33
N ASP A 409 2.67 4.32 8.32
CA ASP A 409 3.62 3.21 8.44
C ASP A 409 4.28 2.90 7.08
N VAL A 410 5.26 1.99 7.09
CA VAL A 410 5.68 1.25 5.89
C VAL A 410 4.46 0.49 5.35
N LEU A 411 4.18 0.68 4.07
CA LEU A 411 3.01 0.08 3.44
C LEU A 411 3.18 -1.43 3.26
N GLU A 412 2.12 -2.17 3.55
CA GLU A 412 2.02 -3.60 3.27
C GLU A 412 1.45 -3.87 1.88
N ASP A 413 1.80 -5.02 1.29
CA ASP A 413 1.27 -5.51 0.00
C ASP A 413 1.35 -4.48 -1.14
N VAL A 414 2.44 -3.69 -1.20
CA VAL A 414 2.55 -2.63 -2.22
C VAL A 414 2.61 -3.17 -3.64
N ASP A 415 2.99 -4.43 -3.82
CA ASP A 415 3.05 -5.07 -5.14
C ASP A 415 1.65 -5.11 -5.80
N ARG A 416 0.56 -4.92 -5.04
CA ARG A 416 -0.81 -4.76 -5.57
C ARG A 416 -0.99 -3.52 -6.47
N PHE A 417 -0.09 -2.55 -6.37
CA PHE A 417 -0.09 -1.35 -7.22
C PHE A 417 0.68 -1.55 -8.52
N LEU A 418 1.60 -2.52 -8.56
CA LEU A 418 2.41 -2.84 -9.73
C LEU A 418 1.55 -3.54 -10.79
N ALA A 419 1.82 -3.26 -12.06
CA ALA A 419 1.09 -3.84 -13.17
C ALA A 419 1.34 -5.35 -13.30
N ASP A 420 2.59 -5.77 -13.11
CA ASP A 420 3.02 -7.17 -13.19
C ASP A 420 4.40 -7.36 -12.51
N LYS A 421 4.99 -8.55 -12.64
CA LYS A 421 6.27 -8.91 -11.98
C LYS A 421 7.50 -8.20 -12.55
N SER A 422 7.41 -7.63 -13.74
CA SER A 422 8.47 -6.81 -14.34
C SER A 422 8.34 -5.33 -13.96
N ASP A 423 7.25 -4.96 -13.32
CA ASP A 423 7.04 -3.62 -12.79
C ASP A 423 7.69 -3.50 -11.43
N THR A 424 8.55 -2.49 -11.27
CA THR A 424 9.32 -2.25 -10.05
C THR A 424 9.39 -0.75 -9.78
N TRP A 425 9.58 -0.40 -8.51
CA TRP A 425 9.63 1.00 -8.06
C TRP A 425 10.80 1.82 -8.60
N PHE A 426 11.81 1.17 -9.20
CA PHE A 426 13.03 1.79 -9.72
C PHE A 426 13.20 1.64 -11.23
N ASP A 427 12.54 0.68 -11.88
CA ASP A 427 12.57 0.53 -13.34
C ASP A 427 11.45 1.30 -14.03
N ARG A 428 10.37 1.64 -13.30
CA ARG A 428 9.18 2.28 -13.86
C ARG A 428 8.69 3.42 -12.98
N TYR A 429 8.16 4.44 -13.65
CA TYR A 429 7.52 5.57 -13.03
C TYR A 429 6.13 5.18 -12.54
N HIS A 430 5.79 5.71 -11.36
CA HIS A 430 4.46 5.67 -10.76
C HIS A 430 4.06 7.08 -10.32
N VAL A 431 2.76 7.33 -10.25
CA VAL A 431 2.24 8.61 -9.74
C VAL A 431 1.88 8.48 -8.27
N PHE A 432 2.60 9.21 -7.43
CA PHE A 432 2.34 9.32 -5.99
C PHE A 432 1.59 10.61 -5.73
N SER A 433 0.48 10.55 -5.00
CA SER A 433 -0.35 11.72 -4.75
C SER A 433 -0.99 11.71 -3.37
N VAL A 434 -1.29 12.92 -2.88
CA VAL A 434 -2.17 13.12 -1.73
C VAL A 434 -3.28 14.09 -2.10
N GLN A 435 -4.51 13.69 -1.86
CA GLN A 435 -5.66 14.60 -1.81
C GLN A 435 -5.76 15.09 -0.36
N TRP A 436 -5.64 16.39 -0.20
CA TRP A 436 -5.66 17.06 1.09
C TRP A 436 -6.90 17.94 1.18
N THR A 437 -7.77 17.61 2.12
CA THR A 437 -8.98 18.37 2.43
C THR A 437 -8.85 18.98 3.82
N PRO A 438 -9.77 19.86 4.24
CA PRO A 438 -9.81 20.34 5.63
C PRO A 438 -9.93 19.24 6.69
N ASN A 439 -10.40 18.04 6.31
CA ASN A 439 -10.77 16.98 7.26
C ASN A 439 -9.87 15.75 7.19
N GLU A 440 -9.12 15.57 6.09
CA GLU A 440 -8.33 14.36 5.89
C GLU A 440 -7.29 14.49 4.77
N TYR A 441 -6.34 13.56 4.83
CA TYR A 441 -5.41 13.21 3.76
C TYR A 441 -5.78 11.87 3.16
N ILE A 442 -5.75 11.77 1.83
CA ILE A 442 -6.00 10.53 1.10
C ILE A 442 -4.85 10.32 0.11
N PHE A 443 -3.96 9.41 0.48
CA PHE A 443 -2.77 9.05 -0.27
C PHE A 443 -3.09 7.99 -1.32
N ARG A 444 -2.49 8.13 -2.49
CA ARG A 444 -2.72 7.25 -3.63
C ARG A 444 -1.44 6.94 -4.39
N ILE A 445 -1.38 5.72 -4.92
CA ILE A 445 -0.38 5.26 -5.88
C ILE A 445 -1.13 4.88 -7.15
N ASP A 446 -0.79 5.53 -8.27
CA ASP A 446 -1.48 5.41 -9.56
C ASP A 446 -3.01 5.51 -9.42
N GLY A 447 -3.46 6.52 -8.67
CA GLY A 447 -4.88 6.78 -8.45
C GLY A 447 -5.60 5.85 -7.47
N LYS A 448 -4.98 4.74 -7.05
CA LYS A 448 -5.57 3.81 -6.09
C LYS A 448 -5.21 4.23 -4.67
N GLU A 449 -6.18 4.21 -3.76
CA GLU A 449 -5.95 4.53 -2.34
C GLU A 449 -4.95 3.57 -1.69
N SER A 450 -3.89 4.15 -1.14
CA SER A 450 -2.86 3.46 -0.38
C SER A 450 -3.04 3.65 1.11
N TRP A 451 -3.39 4.86 1.53
CA TRP A 451 -3.57 5.20 2.93
C TRP A 451 -4.45 6.45 3.09
N ARG A 452 -5.12 6.57 4.24
CA ARG A 452 -5.98 7.69 4.58
C ARG A 452 -5.85 8.02 6.06
N SER A 453 -5.87 9.30 6.40
CA SER A 453 -5.83 9.76 7.78
C SER A 453 -6.59 11.06 7.96
N SER A 454 -7.39 11.15 9.02
CA SER A 454 -7.99 12.41 9.53
C SER A 454 -7.23 12.95 10.74
N VAL A 455 -6.09 12.35 11.08
CA VAL A 455 -5.24 12.76 12.23
C VAL A 455 -4.23 13.79 11.75
N GLY A 456 -4.05 14.88 12.49
CA GLY A 456 -3.00 15.85 12.22
C GLY A 456 -3.19 16.66 10.94
N VAL A 457 -4.44 16.91 10.53
CA VAL A 457 -4.74 17.60 9.27
C VAL A 457 -4.34 19.06 9.37
N SER A 458 -3.37 19.43 8.55
CA SER A 458 -2.77 20.75 8.50
C SER A 458 -3.77 21.75 7.97
N GLN A 459 -3.75 22.95 8.55
CA GLN A 459 -4.49 24.12 8.04
C GLN A 459 -3.55 25.24 7.58
N GLN A 460 -2.24 24.95 7.52
CA GLN A 460 -1.22 25.90 7.11
C GLN A 460 -0.81 25.67 5.66
N ARG A 461 -0.23 26.69 5.01
CA ARG A 461 0.35 26.53 3.67
C ARG A 461 1.59 25.68 3.73
N GLN A 462 1.75 24.76 2.78
CA GLN A 462 2.90 23.87 2.70
C GLN A 462 3.57 23.94 1.33
N PHE A 463 4.90 23.89 1.32
CA PHE A 463 5.71 23.86 0.12
C PHE A 463 6.15 22.43 -0.20
N ILE A 464 6.54 22.19 -1.45
CA ILE A 464 6.91 20.88 -1.97
C ILE A 464 8.41 20.65 -1.76
N ILE A 465 8.78 19.41 -1.41
CA ILE A 465 10.15 18.93 -1.34
C ILE A 465 10.27 17.63 -2.13
N LEU A 466 11.32 17.55 -2.95
CA LEU A 466 11.75 16.34 -3.63
C LEU A 466 13.18 16.04 -3.21
N SER A 467 13.47 14.79 -2.86
CA SER A 467 14.79 14.44 -2.36
C SER A 467 15.19 13.00 -2.62
N LEU A 468 16.50 12.77 -2.75
CA LEU A 468 17.16 11.49 -2.50
C LEU A 468 18.25 11.73 -1.45
N LEU A 469 18.06 11.20 -0.24
CA LEU A 469 18.87 11.53 0.92
C LEU A 469 19.60 10.31 1.49
N SER A 470 20.82 10.50 1.97
CA SER A 470 21.57 9.51 2.76
C SER A 470 21.78 10.01 4.20
N SER A 471 20.82 9.75 5.09
CA SER A 471 20.97 10.04 6.52
C SER A 471 21.96 9.10 7.18
N ASP A 472 22.60 9.52 8.26
CA ASP A 472 23.65 8.77 8.95
C ASP A 472 23.17 7.37 9.37
N TYR A 473 21.96 7.28 9.93
CA TYR A 473 21.36 5.99 10.30
C TYR A 473 21.13 5.08 9.08
N ALA A 474 20.84 5.67 7.91
CA ALA A 474 20.60 4.93 6.69
C ALA A 474 21.92 4.40 6.16
N ILE A 475 22.94 5.25 6.02
CA ILE A 475 24.30 4.86 5.63
C ILE A 475 24.79 3.70 6.50
N ALA A 476 24.65 3.82 7.83
CA ALA A 476 25.02 2.76 8.76
C ALA A 476 24.20 1.45 8.57
N ASN A 477 22.91 1.52 8.22
CA ASN A 477 22.10 0.32 7.96
C ASN A 477 22.59 -0.49 6.75
N ALA A 478 23.11 0.17 5.71
CA ALA A 478 23.70 -0.53 4.56
C ALA A 478 24.96 -1.34 4.95
N GLY A 479 25.62 -0.93 6.04
CA GLY A 479 26.87 -1.53 6.51
C GLY A 479 28.05 -1.23 5.58
N VAL A 480 29.26 -1.47 6.07
CA VAL A 480 30.50 -1.22 5.31
C VAL A 480 30.54 -2.04 4.02
N GLU A 481 29.96 -3.25 4.02
CA GLU A 481 29.81 -4.10 2.82
C GLU A 481 28.89 -3.49 1.77
N GLY A 482 27.91 -2.66 2.17
CA GLY A 482 26.98 -1.97 1.30
C GLY A 482 27.48 -0.65 0.73
N GLU A 483 28.62 -0.11 1.21
CA GLU A 483 29.15 1.22 0.85
C GLU A 483 29.33 1.41 -0.67
N ALA A 484 29.76 0.35 -1.37
CA ALA A 484 29.91 0.38 -2.83
C ALA A 484 28.55 0.48 -3.55
N ALA A 485 27.52 -0.16 -3.02
CA ALA A 485 26.15 -0.10 -3.56
C ALA A 485 25.50 1.28 -3.32
N LEU A 486 25.95 2.01 -2.29
CA LEU A 486 25.60 3.42 -2.04
C LEU A 486 26.33 4.40 -2.97
N GLY A 487 26.98 3.94 -4.05
CA GLY A 487 27.61 4.80 -5.06
C GLY A 487 26.61 5.76 -5.73
N THR A 488 26.87 6.15 -6.99
CA THR A 488 25.95 7.03 -7.72
C THR A 488 24.59 6.36 -7.87
N GLN A 489 23.57 6.92 -7.21
CA GLN A 489 22.18 6.48 -7.23
C GLN A 489 21.30 7.64 -7.67
N HIS A 490 20.14 7.33 -8.28
CA HIS A 490 19.24 8.34 -8.81
C HIS A 490 17.79 8.07 -8.43
N THR A 491 17.07 9.15 -8.11
CA THR A 491 15.62 9.23 -8.15
C THR A 491 15.26 10.13 -9.30
N ASP A 492 14.37 9.67 -10.16
CA ASP A 492 13.96 10.42 -11.33
C ASP A 492 12.52 10.88 -11.14
N VAL A 493 12.30 12.18 -11.34
CA VAL A 493 11.00 12.85 -11.25
C VAL A 493 10.67 13.40 -12.63
N ASP A 494 9.62 12.87 -13.24
CA ASP A 494 9.17 13.27 -14.57
C ASP A 494 8.40 14.58 -14.53
N TRP A 495 7.49 14.72 -13.55
CA TRP A 495 6.72 15.95 -13.34
C TRP A 495 6.15 16.04 -11.93
N VAL A 496 5.79 17.26 -11.54
CA VAL A 496 5.01 17.58 -10.33
C VAL A 496 3.84 18.48 -10.70
N ARG A 497 2.65 18.19 -10.16
CA ARG A 497 1.45 19.01 -10.35
C ARG A 497 0.66 19.20 -9.07
N VAL A 498 0.02 20.36 -8.96
CA VAL A 498 -0.95 20.68 -7.91
C VAL A 498 -2.23 21.16 -8.55
N TRP A 499 -3.37 20.64 -8.09
CA TRP A 499 -4.70 21.09 -8.50
C TRP A 499 -5.53 21.51 -7.27
N ARG A 500 -6.28 22.61 -7.36
CA ARG A 500 -7.01 23.22 -6.24
C ARG A 500 -8.38 23.76 -6.62
#